data_AF-A0A5B0P074-F1
#
_entry.id   AF-A0A5B0P074-F1
#
_cell.length_a   1.000
_cell.length_b   1.000
_cell.length_c   1.000
_cell.angle_alpha   90.00
_cell.angle_beta   90.00
_cell.angle_gamma   90.00
#
_symmetry.space_group_name_H-M   'P 1'
#
loop_
_entity.id
_entity.type
_entity.pdbx_description
1 polymer ?
#
loop_
_entity_poly.entity_id
_entity_poly.type
_entity_poly.pdbx_seq_one_letter_code
_entity_poly.pdbx_strand_id
1 'polypeptide(L)'
;MESDKEIDPDRNQNDLGEDLQEERNLQEGVKPSKITSKQAIEKYLNKVKFPRNKMEMNDEYLEEFIYKFREKLSESSLSLRWATKIKINSMKGYPVRIVCNESTKKYGIRVLDACKTDTVDQDSLSIRNQKPIFILFVRLIEWLLLINKSVLFSLGRIESNSQEEHEAHHELVDWFFDQSFNPAENTPPVIGNIENVEEGMDFGPIQARLSIYLSQAVRSNKSLEVAILIAKSYYEKVQIDISRWLKESDEANDLESSLKRLIYSGIQSKFKIQKPIESHEETHYVQAGNFEIPPLSIFPKRLKPHDPRILYEIRLDKEEDEILEDLQSVLTKGKAKQMFKKVQLENVPVLARNLSYNKKENYSQGFLVVIHNKKNLIENRRISSMIHRMIVHLKACFIGLEETFKSRNKEWNGELNKQAFFKWFHELLLAQKPHQFPIFGNFILKDQNLLEDPPSSLEFSEMQKLMIDYISSGKPSPKMIRLALALIGYWYKNHQTSGFIGSFEDDRDYWNTAIGILKNKFTYEGSFSLKQFHFGEKKLQS
;
A
#
# COMPACT_ATOMS: atom_id res chain seq x y z
N MET A 1 12.78 -71.93 -19.29
CA MET A 1 12.74 -72.29 -20.72
C MET A 1 12.02 -71.16 -21.40
N GLU A 2 12.80 -70.13 -21.72
CA GLU A 2 13.28 -69.80 -23.08
C GLU A 2 12.22 -68.92 -23.75
N SER A 3 12.44 -67.60 -23.76
CA SER A 3 13.18 -66.82 -24.80
C SER A 3 12.16 -66.26 -25.79
N ASP A 4 12.24 -65.08 -26.40
CA ASP A 4 13.09 -63.90 -26.35
C ASP A 4 12.33 -62.92 -27.25
N LYS A 5 12.23 -61.65 -26.89
CA LYS A 5 12.23 -60.56 -27.88
C LYS A 5 12.99 -59.38 -27.32
N GLU A 6 14.16 -59.18 -27.92
CA GLU A 6 15.07 -58.05 -27.79
C GLU A 6 14.33 -56.71 -27.91
N ILE A 7 14.66 -55.79 -27.00
CA ILE A 7 14.42 -54.36 -27.17
C ILE A 7 15.80 -53.70 -27.27
N ASP A 8 16.00 -53.07 -28.42
CA ASP A 8 17.13 -52.24 -28.84
C ASP A 8 17.33 -51.04 -27.88
N PRO A 9 18.51 -50.89 -27.22
CA PRO A 9 18.75 -49.81 -26.27
C PRO A 9 19.58 -48.70 -26.92
N ASP A 10 19.00 -47.90 -27.80
CA ASP A 10 19.69 -46.66 -28.25
C ASP A 10 18.75 -45.52 -28.70
N ARG A 11 17.65 -45.32 -27.98
CA ARG A 11 16.84 -44.09 -28.06
C ARG A 11 16.29 -43.72 -26.69
N ASN A 12 17.08 -42.99 -25.90
CA ASN A 12 16.64 -41.90 -25.01
C ASN A 12 17.80 -41.48 -24.10
N GLN A 13 18.77 -40.77 -24.66
CA GLN A 13 19.63 -39.85 -23.92
C GLN A 13 19.70 -38.57 -24.74
N ASN A 14 18.74 -37.67 -24.55
CA ASN A 14 18.85 -36.25 -24.95
C ASN A 14 17.83 -35.31 -24.29
N ASP A 15 17.02 -35.76 -23.31
CA ASP A 15 15.96 -34.91 -22.71
C ASP A 15 16.14 -34.67 -21.20
N LEU A 16 17.34 -34.92 -20.67
CA LEU A 16 17.71 -34.64 -19.26
C LEU A 16 18.96 -33.74 -19.15
N GLY A 17 19.43 -33.21 -20.28
CA GLY A 17 20.64 -32.38 -20.37
C GLY A 17 20.41 -30.88 -20.49
N GLU A 18 19.21 -30.43 -20.89
CA GLU A 18 18.92 -29.00 -21.10
C GLU A 18 18.46 -28.28 -19.82
N ASP A 19 17.71 -28.95 -18.94
CA ASP A 19 17.23 -28.34 -17.68
C ASP A 19 18.33 -28.16 -16.60
N LEU A 20 19.42 -28.94 -16.67
CA LEU A 20 20.58 -28.79 -15.78
C LEU A 20 21.63 -27.78 -16.31
N GLN A 21 21.47 -27.29 -17.54
CA GLN A 21 22.31 -26.26 -18.13
C GLN A 21 21.73 -24.85 -17.96
N GLU A 22 20.40 -24.69 -17.81
CA GLU A 22 19.80 -23.42 -17.39
C GLU A 22 20.06 -23.09 -15.90
N GLU A 23 20.17 -24.08 -15.02
CA GLU A 23 20.50 -23.85 -13.59
C GLU A 23 21.98 -23.55 -13.34
N ARG A 24 22.91 -24.03 -14.19
CA ARG A 24 24.34 -23.69 -14.08
C ARG A 24 24.69 -22.32 -14.65
N ASN A 25 23.86 -21.77 -15.54
CA ASN A 25 24.05 -20.41 -16.07
C ASN A 25 23.54 -19.30 -15.13
N LEU A 26 22.95 -19.66 -13.98
CA LEU A 26 22.56 -18.74 -12.89
C LEU A 26 23.60 -18.64 -11.77
N GLN A 27 24.70 -19.40 -11.83
CA GLN A 27 25.74 -19.46 -10.78
C GLN A 27 27.03 -18.67 -11.09
N GLU A 28 27.09 -17.95 -12.21
CA GLU A 28 28.17 -16.97 -12.40
C GLU A 28 27.68 -15.60 -11.95
N GLY A 29 28.14 -15.18 -10.75
CA GLY A 29 28.13 -13.78 -10.37
C GLY A 29 28.60 -12.95 -11.55
N VAL A 30 27.77 -11.98 -11.97
CA VAL A 30 27.95 -11.23 -13.21
C VAL A 30 29.35 -10.61 -13.22
N LYS A 31 30.30 -11.29 -13.88
CA LYS A 31 31.52 -10.64 -14.33
C LYS A 31 31.06 -9.50 -15.24
N PRO A 32 31.50 -8.26 -15.00
CA PRO A 32 31.02 -7.09 -15.73
C PRO A 32 31.33 -7.28 -17.22
N SER A 33 30.33 -7.72 -17.99
CA SER A 33 30.50 -7.94 -19.43
C SER A 33 30.36 -6.61 -20.16
N LYS A 34 31.38 -6.32 -20.98
CA LYS A 34 31.61 -5.12 -21.81
C LYS A 34 31.69 -3.81 -21.02
N ILE A 35 32.93 -3.29 -20.92
CA ILE A 35 33.25 -1.93 -20.48
C ILE A 35 32.45 -0.94 -21.34
N THR A 36 31.26 -0.61 -20.87
CA THR A 36 30.42 0.43 -21.46
C THR A 36 31.07 1.74 -21.05
N SER A 37 31.52 2.54 -22.01
CA SER A 37 32.25 3.77 -21.70
C SER A 37 31.42 4.70 -20.81
N LYS A 38 32.09 5.45 -19.91
CA LYS A 38 31.44 6.43 -19.02
C LYS A 38 30.49 7.38 -19.77
N GLN A 39 30.89 7.80 -20.97
CA GLN A 39 30.07 8.64 -21.86
C GLN A 39 28.79 7.95 -22.35
N ALA A 40 28.83 6.65 -22.62
CA ALA A 40 27.66 5.88 -23.03
C ALA A 40 26.66 5.71 -21.87
N ILE A 41 27.16 5.45 -20.66
CA ILE A 41 26.35 5.40 -19.43
C ILE A 41 25.66 6.75 -19.20
N GLU A 42 26.40 7.85 -19.26
CA GLU A 42 25.86 9.19 -19.04
C GLU A 42 24.82 9.59 -20.09
N LYS A 43 25.10 9.29 -21.38
CA LYS A 43 24.13 9.51 -22.46
C LYS A 43 22.84 8.71 -22.29
N TYR A 44 22.92 7.49 -21.75
CA TYR A 44 21.75 6.66 -21.45
C TYR A 44 20.95 7.22 -20.27
N LEU A 45 21.62 7.48 -19.14
CA LEU A 45 20.96 7.96 -17.92
C LEU A 45 20.33 9.35 -18.09
N ASN A 46 20.88 10.21 -18.96
CA ASN A 46 20.26 11.51 -19.27
C ASN A 46 18.92 11.40 -20.02
N LYS A 47 18.66 10.27 -20.68
CA LYS A 47 17.43 10.05 -21.46
C LYS A 47 16.43 9.14 -20.77
N VAL A 48 16.87 8.39 -19.76
CA VAL A 48 16.03 7.40 -19.10
C VAL A 48 14.96 8.09 -18.26
N LYS A 49 13.71 7.71 -18.48
CA LYS A 49 12.63 7.97 -17.53
C LYS A 49 12.57 6.81 -16.56
N PHE A 50 12.11 7.05 -15.33
CA PHE A 50 12.00 5.99 -14.34
C PHE A 50 11.26 4.77 -14.93
N PRO A 51 11.90 3.59 -15.00
CA PRO A 51 11.41 2.49 -15.81
C PRO A 51 10.38 1.67 -15.04
N ARG A 52 9.19 2.24 -14.77
CA ARG A 52 8.09 1.53 -14.06
C ARG A 52 7.74 0.17 -14.66
N ASN A 53 7.90 0.00 -15.98
CA ASN A 53 7.58 -1.24 -16.67
C ASN A 53 8.68 -2.32 -16.54
N LYS A 54 9.87 -1.98 -16.03
CA LYS A 54 11.01 -2.91 -15.84
C LYS A 54 11.35 -3.14 -14.37
N MET A 55 10.59 -2.54 -13.46
CA MET A 55 10.81 -2.56 -12.03
C MET A 55 9.48 -2.94 -11.38
N GLU A 56 9.33 -4.21 -11.02
CA GLU A 56 8.18 -4.67 -10.23
C GLU A 56 8.35 -4.11 -8.80
N MET A 57 7.72 -2.97 -8.51
CA MET A 57 7.57 -2.41 -7.18
C MET A 57 6.07 -2.34 -6.87
N ASN A 58 5.62 -3.10 -5.89
CA ASN A 58 4.21 -3.08 -5.48
C ASN A 58 3.85 -1.67 -4.97
N ASP A 59 2.75 -1.10 -5.46
CA ASP A 59 2.25 0.20 -4.97
C ASP A 59 2.08 0.19 -3.45
N GLU A 60 1.70 -0.95 -2.84
CA GLU A 60 1.63 -1.14 -1.39
C GLU A 60 2.98 -0.87 -0.70
N TYR A 61 4.05 -1.46 -1.22
CA TYR A 61 5.40 -1.27 -0.72
C TYR A 61 5.84 0.18 -0.87
N LEU A 62 5.60 0.82 -2.02
CA LEU A 62 5.92 2.24 -2.21
C LEU A 62 5.18 3.15 -1.21
N GLU A 63 3.95 2.81 -0.82
CA GLU A 63 3.18 3.57 0.18
C GLU A 63 3.84 3.60 1.56
N GLU A 64 4.59 2.56 1.94
CA GLU A 64 5.41 2.51 3.17
C GLU A 64 6.37 3.69 3.26
N PHE A 65 6.97 4.07 2.13
CA PHE A 65 7.94 5.15 2.03
C PHE A 65 7.31 6.53 1.82
N ILE A 66 6.25 6.65 1.01
CA ILE A 66 5.70 7.97 0.61
C ILE A 66 4.67 8.53 1.60
N TYR A 67 4.15 7.72 2.52
CA TYR A 67 3.06 8.12 3.41
C TYR A 67 3.45 9.28 4.36
N LYS A 68 4.61 9.21 5.02
CA LYS A 68 5.09 10.27 5.94
C LYS A 68 5.23 11.61 5.21
N PHE A 69 5.68 11.60 3.96
CA PHE A 69 5.77 12.78 3.10
C PHE A 69 4.38 13.39 2.85
N ARG A 70 3.36 12.56 2.59
CA ARG A 70 1.98 13.02 2.37
C ARG A 70 1.40 13.70 3.61
N GLU A 71 1.60 13.09 4.78
CA GLU A 71 1.16 13.65 6.06
C GLU A 71 1.81 15.00 6.34
N LYS A 72 3.15 15.04 6.28
CA LYS A 72 3.92 16.25 6.60
C LYS A 72 3.60 17.40 5.66
N LEU A 73 3.40 17.12 4.37
CA LEU A 73 2.90 18.10 3.43
C LEU A 73 1.52 18.60 3.87
N SER A 74 0.57 17.71 4.16
CA SER A 74 -0.79 18.09 4.58
C SER A 74 -0.78 18.98 5.84
N GLU A 75 -0.03 18.60 6.87
CA GLU A 75 0.17 19.40 8.08
C GLU A 75 0.70 20.79 7.79
N SER A 76 1.71 20.89 6.93
CA SER A 76 2.31 22.17 6.57
C SER A 76 1.27 23.13 5.97
N SER A 77 0.27 22.66 5.19
CA SER A 77 -0.75 23.55 4.60
C SER A 77 -1.70 24.20 5.60
N LEU A 78 -1.98 23.52 6.72
CA LEU A 78 -3.02 23.93 7.65
C LEU A 78 -2.56 25.10 8.54
N SER A 79 -1.27 25.20 8.84
CA SER A 79 -0.73 26.19 9.79
C SER A 79 -0.70 27.64 9.28
N LEU A 80 -0.87 27.89 7.98
CA LEU A 80 -0.50 29.17 7.36
C LEU A 80 -1.54 29.71 6.35
N ARG A 81 -2.82 29.35 6.49
CA ARG A 81 -3.90 29.86 5.60
C ARG A 81 -4.11 31.39 5.69
N TRP A 82 -3.62 32.04 6.73
CA TRP A 82 -3.69 33.49 6.96
C TRP A 82 -2.31 34.08 7.28
N ALA A 83 -1.37 33.90 6.36
CA ALA A 83 0.03 34.27 6.58
C ALA A 83 0.46 35.46 5.72
N THR A 84 1.18 36.40 6.33
CA THR A 84 1.75 37.58 5.69
C THR A 84 3.11 37.22 5.07
N LYS A 85 3.42 37.81 3.91
CA LYS A 85 4.68 37.54 3.21
C LYS A 85 5.83 38.25 3.91
N ILE A 86 6.95 37.55 4.11
CA ILE A 86 8.20 38.15 4.59
C ILE A 86 9.27 38.01 3.52
N LYS A 87 9.96 39.12 3.23
CA LYS A 87 11.14 39.14 2.36
C LYS A 87 12.38 38.99 3.23
N ILE A 88 13.14 37.92 2.99
CA ILE A 88 14.42 37.67 3.67
C ILE A 88 15.50 37.53 2.60
N ASN A 89 16.55 38.33 2.73
CA ASN A 89 17.61 38.42 1.72
C ASN A 89 18.44 37.12 1.62
N SER A 90 18.55 36.32 2.68
CA SER A 90 19.33 35.07 2.67
C SER A 90 18.72 33.94 1.83
N MET A 91 17.42 34.02 1.51
CA MET A 91 16.71 33.07 0.63
C MET A 91 16.58 33.57 -0.82
N LYS A 92 17.24 34.69 -1.13
CA LYS A 92 17.21 35.33 -2.45
C LYS A 92 18.06 34.49 -3.42
N GLY A 93 17.41 33.80 -4.35
CA GLY A 93 18.04 32.89 -5.31
C GLY A 93 17.47 31.48 -5.34
N TYR A 94 16.76 31.07 -4.28
CA TYR A 94 16.04 29.79 -4.25
C TYR A 94 14.57 29.97 -4.63
N PRO A 95 13.91 28.98 -5.25
CA PRO A 95 12.49 29.07 -5.60
C PRO A 95 11.61 28.76 -4.39
N VAL A 96 11.83 29.46 -3.28
CA VAL A 96 11.08 29.34 -2.03
C VAL A 96 10.62 30.72 -1.53
N ARG A 97 9.61 30.71 -0.67
CA ARG A 97 9.09 31.89 0.01
C ARG A 97 8.84 31.58 1.48
N ILE A 98 9.21 32.52 2.33
CA ILE A 98 8.91 32.48 3.76
C ILE A 98 7.61 33.27 4.01
N VAL A 99 6.70 32.63 4.73
CA VAL A 99 5.42 33.20 5.15
C VAL A 99 5.36 33.20 6.66
N CYS A 100 4.81 34.25 7.28
CA CYS A 100 4.65 34.33 8.72
C CYS A 100 3.18 34.33 9.10
N ASN A 101 2.82 33.49 10.06
CA ASN A 101 1.52 33.57 10.71
C ASN A 101 1.63 34.46 11.95
N GLU A 102 1.20 35.72 11.81
CA GLU A 102 1.26 36.74 12.89
C GLU A 102 0.60 36.28 14.20
N SER A 103 -0.45 35.47 14.13
CA SER A 103 -1.17 34.97 15.31
C SER A 103 -0.39 33.92 16.11
N THR A 104 0.53 33.20 15.46
CA THR A 104 1.32 32.13 16.11
C THR A 104 2.80 32.45 16.22
N LYS A 105 3.24 33.57 15.62
CA LYS A 105 4.66 33.94 15.45
C LYS A 105 5.52 32.83 14.84
N LYS A 106 4.92 31.94 14.03
CA LYS A 106 5.63 30.87 13.32
C LYS A 106 5.87 31.25 11.87
N TYR A 107 7.06 30.92 11.38
CA TYR A 107 7.43 31.09 9.99
C TYR A 107 7.28 29.77 9.25
N GLY A 108 6.93 29.82 7.97
CA GLY A 108 6.82 28.66 7.11
C GLY A 108 7.52 28.85 5.79
N ILE A 109 8.29 27.84 5.38
CA ILE A 109 8.95 27.79 4.08
C ILE A 109 8.04 27.09 3.08
N ARG A 110 7.90 27.68 1.88
CA ARG A 110 7.06 27.18 0.78
C ARG A 110 7.81 27.22 -0.53
N VAL A 111 7.69 26.15 -1.31
CA VAL A 111 8.23 26.10 -2.67
C VAL A 111 7.33 26.86 -3.64
N LEU A 112 7.95 27.63 -4.53
CA LEU A 112 7.31 28.42 -5.57
C LEU A 112 7.17 27.60 -6.86
N ASP A 113 6.15 27.92 -7.65
CA ASP A 113 5.94 27.30 -8.97
C ASP A 113 6.76 28.05 -10.03
N ALA A 114 7.99 27.60 -10.26
CA ALA A 114 8.91 28.20 -11.23
C ALA A 114 8.61 27.80 -12.68
N CYS A 115 7.54 27.03 -12.95
CA CYS A 115 7.20 26.58 -14.31
C CYS A 115 6.67 27.68 -15.23
N LYS A 116 6.40 28.88 -14.71
CA LYS A 116 5.52 29.86 -15.37
C LYS A 116 6.21 31.11 -15.90
N THR A 117 7.49 31.36 -15.61
CA THR A 117 8.14 32.62 -16.02
C THR A 117 9.66 32.45 -16.18
N ASP A 118 10.21 32.92 -17.32
CA ASP A 118 11.65 33.05 -17.56
C ASP A 118 12.26 34.27 -16.83
N THR A 119 11.45 35.08 -16.16
CA THR A 119 11.87 36.24 -15.37
C THR A 119 11.95 35.91 -13.88
N VAL A 120 13.14 36.12 -13.30
CA VAL A 120 13.56 35.81 -11.92
C VAL A 120 13.03 36.86 -10.92
N ASP A 121 11.73 37.20 -10.97
CA ASP A 121 11.12 37.97 -9.88
C ASP A 121 10.30 37.03 -8.99
N GLN A 122 10.89 36.67 -7.84
CA GLN A 122 10.27 35.82 -6.82
C GLN A 122 8.92 36.37 -6.31
N ASP A 123 8.64 37.67 -6.46
CA ASP A 123 7.37 38.27 -6.04
C ASP A 123 6.19 37.89 -6.95
N SER A 124 6.46 37.59 -8.22
CA SER A 124 5.47 37.20 -9.22
C SER A 124 5.05 35.72 -9.16
N LEU A 125 5.89 34.87 -8.56
CA LEU A 125 5.66 33.42 -8.53
C LEU A 125 4.55 33.03 -7.54
N SER A 126 3.65 32.15 -7.99
CA SER A 126 2.62 31.56 -7.13
C SER A 126 3.21 30.46 -6.24
N ILE A 127 2.72 30.34 -5.01
CA ILE A 127 3.04 29.19 -4.14
C ILE A 127 2.54 27.92 -4.83
N ARG A 128 3.39 26.89 -4.88
CA ARG A 128 3.06 25.66 -5.56
C ARG A 128 2.08 24.81 -4.76
N ASN A 129 1.11 24.24 -5.48
CA ASN A 129 0.17 23.27 -4.90
C ASN A 129 0.88 22.01 -4.41
N GLN A 130 0.36 21.40 -3.35
CA GLN A 130 0.97 20.23 -2.70
C GLN A 130 0.94 18.97 -3.55
N LYS A 131 -0.11 18.76 -4.34
CA LYS A 131 -0.25 17.57 -5.21
C LYS A 131 0.94 17.43 -6.17
N PRO A 132 1.31 18.47 -6.95
CA PRO A 132 2.55 18.46 -7.74
C PRO A 132 3.82 18.14 -6.96
N ILE A 133 4.00 18.75 -5.78
CA ILE A 133 5.17 18.53 -4.92
C ILE A 133 5.24 17.07 -4.47
N PHE A 134 4.12 16.50 -4.03
CA PHE A 134 4.03 15.11 -3.62
C PHE A 134 4.43 14.15 -4.75
N ILE A 135 3.95 14.39 -5.98
CA ILE A 135 4.32 13.56 -7.14
C ILE A 135 5.83 13.62 -7.41
N LEU A 136 6.46 14.79 -7.23
CA LEU A 136 7.91 14.94 -7.38
C LEU A 136 8.69 14.19 -6.31
N PHE A 137 8.22 14.19 -5.06
CA PHE A 137 8.79 13.36 -3.98
C PHE A 137 8.66 11.86 -4.26
N VAL A 138 7.49 11.40 -4.70
CA VAL A 138 7.26 9.99 -5.06
C VAL A 138 8.31 9.53 -6.09
N ARG A 139 8.59 10.35 -7.11
CA ARG A 139 9.61 10.04 -8.12
C ARG A 139 11.03 10.01 -7.61
N LEU A 140 11.36 10.87 -6.62
CA LEU A 140 12.68 10.82 -5.98
C LEU A 140 12.83 9.53 -5.17
N ILE A 141 11.81 9.19 -4.38
CA ILE A 141 11.79 7.98 -3.56
C ILE A 141 11.91 6.73 -4.44
N GLU A 142 11.17 6.66 -5.54
CA GLU A 142 11.30 5.61 -6.56
C GLU A 142 12.75 5.43 -7.04
N TRP A 143 13.43 6.53 -7.39
CA TRP A 143 14.84 6.48 -7.78
C TRP A 143 15.77 6.11 -6.63
N LEU A 144 15.55 6.63 -5.43
CA LEU A 144 16.38 6.32 -4.25
C LEU A 144 16.32 4.83 -3.90
N LEU A 145 15.13 4.22 -3.96
CA LEU A 145 14.97 2.77 -3.75
C LEU A 145 15.75 1.97 -4.80
N LEU A 146 15.68 2.36 -6.08
CA LEU A 146 16.46 1.71 -7.14
C LEU A 146 17.98 1.85 -6.93
N ILE A 147 18.45 3.05 -6.57
CA ILE A 147 19.86 3.31 -6.31
C ILE A 147 20.33 2.43 -5.14
N ASN A 148 19.60 2.45 -4.03
CA ASN A 148 19.97 1.70 -2.84
C ASN A 148 19.98 0.20 -3.10
N LYS A 149 18.97 -0.32 -3.80
CA LYS A 149 18.96 -1.72 -4.24
C LYS A 149 20.17 -2.06 -5.11
N SER A 150 20.52 -1.19 -6.05
CA SER A 150 21.68 -1.44 -6.93
C SER A 150 22.99 -1.51 -6.15
N VAL A 151 23.14 -0.66 -5.12
CA VAL A 151 24.28 -0.71 -4.20
C VAL A 151 24.29 -1.98 -3.37
N LEU A 152 23.18 -2.32 -2.71
CA LEU A 152 23.06 -3.53 -1.90
C LEU A 152 23.29 -4.81 -2.72
N PHE A 153 22.82 -4.85 -3.97
CA PHE A 153 23.05 -5.95 -4.89
C PHE A 153 24.55 -6.13 -5.16
N SER A 154 25.25 -5.04 -5.45
CA SER A 154 26.68 -5.07 -5.72
C SER A 154 27.54 -5.47 -4.53
N LEU A 155 27.02 -5.29 -3.31
CA LEU A 155 27.65 -5.75 -2.07
C LEU A 155 27.41 -7.24 -1.78
N GLY A 156 26.65 -7.95 -2.62
CA GLY A 156 26.27 -9.36 -2.39
C GLY A 156 25.27 -9.55 -1.25
N ARG A 157 24.60 -8.47 -0.79
CA ARG A 157 23.67 -8.51 0.36
C ARG A 157 22.24 -8.93 0.01
N ILE A 158 21.90 -9.00 -1.29
CA ILE A 158 20.50 -9.19 -1.73
C ILE A 158 20.11 -10.65 -1.94
N GLU A 159 21.05 -11.55 -2.22
CA GLU A 159 20.69 -12.94 -2.58
C GLU A 159 20.12 -13.74 -1.40
N SER A 160 20.20 -13.24 -0.16
CA SER A 160 19.82 -14.04 1.03
C SER A 160 18.97 -13.33 2.09
N ASN A 161 18.76 -12.00 2.08
CA ASN A 161 18.02 -11.33 3.16
C ASN A 161 17.14 -10.14 2.72
N SER A 162 15.87 -10.44 2.43
CA SER A 162 14.87 -9.44 2.05
C SER A 162 14.52 -8.41 3.16
N GLN A 163 14.78 -8.74 4.43
CA GLN A 163 14.55 -7.84 5.57
C GLN A 163 15.63 -6.77 5.65
N GLU A 164 16.91 -7.13 5.45
CA GLU A 164 18.01 -6.17 5.40
C GLU A 164 17.85 -5.16 4.24
N GLU A 165 17.36 -5.61 3.07
CA GLU A 165 17.04 -4.71 1.97
C GLU A 165 15.98 -3.67 2.39
N HIS A 166 14.93 -4.12 3.07
CA HIS A 166 13.84 -3.28 3.53
C HIS A 166 14.27 -2.27 4.60
N GLU A 167 15.06 -2.69 5.58
CA GLU A 167 15.61 -1.82 6.62
C GLU A 167 16.52 -0.75 6.01
N ALA A 168 17.44 -1.14 5.13
CA ALA A 168 18.31 -0.20 4.43
C ALA A 168 17.52 0.80 3.56
N HIS A 169 16.42 0.37 2.94
CA HIS A 169 15.51 1.26 2.23
C HIS A 169 14.83 2.27 3.16
N HIS A 170 14.38 1.82 4.32
CA HIS A 170 13.80 2.68 5.34
C HIS A 170 14.80 3.72 5.86
N GLU A 171 16.03 3.31 6.17
CA GLU A 171 17.07 4.23 6.63
C GLU A 171 17.34 5.36 5.63
N LEU A 172 17.52 5.03 4.35
CA LEU A 172 17.77 6.05 3.32
C LEU A 172 16.58 7.00 3.15
N VAL A 173 15.36 6.47 3.11
CA VAL A 173 14.17 7.29 2.88
C VAL A 173 13.82 8.13 4.11
N ASP A 174 13.95 7.60 5.32
CA ASP A 174 13.72 8.35 6.56
C ASP A 174 14.79 9.44 6.73
N TRP A 175 16.06 9.14 6.41
CA TRP A 175 17.09 10.18 6.37
C TRP A 175 16.78 11.28 5.35
N PHE A 176 16.32 10.91 4.15
CA PHE A 176 15.89 11.90 3.14
C PHE A 176 14.68 12.72 3.61
N PHE A 177 13.74 12.09 4.33
CA PHE A 177 12.61 12.78 4.94
C PHE A 177 13.10 13.84 5.93
N ASP A 178 14.03 13.50 6.82
CA ASP A 178 14.60 14.45 7.77
C ASP A 178 15.35 15.58 7.06
N GLN A 179 16.17 15.29 6.05
CA GLN A 179 16.81 16.34 5.25
C GLN A 179 15.79 17.28 4.58
N SER A 180 14.59 16.79 4.26
CA SER A 180 13.55 17.57 3.59
C SER A 180 12.75 18.46 4.55
N PHE A 181 12.42 17.94 5.74
CA PHE A 181 11.44 18.54 6.66
C PHE A 181 11.98 18.87 8.05
N ASN A 182 13.00 18.15 8.53
CA ASN A 182 13.61 18.31 9.86
C ASN A 182 15.15 18.25 9.79
N PRO A 183 15.81 19.09 8.96
CA PRO A 183 17.26 19.04 8.85
C PRO A 183 17.95 19.45 10.16
N ALA A 184 19.22 19.07 10.31
CA ALA A 184 20.02 19.34 11.51
C ALA A 184 20.14 20.85 11.84
N GLU A 185 20.53 21.16 13.07
CA GLU A 185 20.59 22.52 13.63
C GLU A 185 21.26 23.52 12.66
N ASN A 186 20.64 24.69 12.51
CA ASN A 186 21.03 25.80 11.63
C ASN A 186 20.82 25.60 10.11
N THR A 187 20.22 24.49 9.67
CA THR A 187 19.76 24.34 8.28
C THR A 187 18.23 24.48 8.20
N PRO A 188 17.67 25.31 7.30
CA PRO A 188 16.23 25.39 7.12
C PRO A 188 15.66 24.20 6.34
N PRO A 189 14.44 23.70 6.66
CA PRO A 189 13.75 22.70 5.85
C PRO A 189 13.33 23.26 4.49
N VAL A 190 13.18 22.39 3.49
CA VAL A 190 12.73 22.83 2.15
C VAL A 190 11.25 23.21 2.17
N ILE A 191 10.45 22.50 2.97
CA ILE A 191 9.05 22.78 3.25
C ILE A 191 8.83 22.48 4.72
N GLY A 192 8.28 23.42 5.47
CA GLY A 192 8.06 23.20 6.91
C GLY A 192 7.83 24.50 7.65
N ASN A 193 7.74 24.40 8.97
CA ASN A 193 7.73 25.56 9.85
C ASN A 193 9.11 25.72 10.48
N ILE A 194 9.54 26.96 10.71
CA ILE A 194 10.75 27.30 11.48
C ILE A 194 10.36 28.28 12.59
N GLU A 195 11.08 28.20 13.70
CA GLU A 195 10.79 29.00 14.90
C GLU A 195 11.27 30.43 14.74
N ASN A 196 12.51 30.60 14.25
CA ASN A 196 13.12 31.90 14.00
C ASN A 196 13.68 31.96 12.58
N VAL A 197 13.72 33.18 12.05
CA VAL A 197 14.47 33.50 10.83
C VAL A 197 15.64 34.36 11.27
N GLU A 198 16.85 33.86 11.04
CA GLU A 198 18.09 34.59 11.35
C GLU A 198 18.76 35.07 10.06
N GLU A 199 19.43 36.23 10.10
CA GLU A 199 20.28 36.66 9.00
C GLU A 199 21.47 35.69 8.85
N GLY A 200 21.68 35.19 7.63
CA GLY A 200 22.69 34.15 7.35
C GLY A 200 22.14 32.73 7.29
N MET A 201 20.85 32.52 7.55
CA MET A 201 20.20 31.23 7.36
C MET A 201 20.15 30.88 5.86
N ASP A 202 20.88 29.85 5.44
CA ASP A 202 20.99 29.37 4.06
C ASP A 202 20.69 27.87 3.96
N PHE A 203 20.24 27.43 2.79
CA PHE A 203 20.03 26.02 2.52
C PHE A 203 21.36 25.26 2.44
N GLY A 204 21.38 24.09 3.07
CA GLY A 204 22.41 23.09 2.80
C GLY A 204 22.33 22.58 1.35
N PRO A 205 23.38 21.89 0.86
CA PRO A 205 23.46 21.45 -0.54
C PRO A 205 22.26 20.61 -1.01
N ILE A 206 21.72 19.77 -0.11
CA ILE A 206 20.55 18.93 -0.37
C ILE A 206 19.30 19.82 -0.48
N GLN A 207 19.08 20.71 0.49
CA GLN A 207 17.91 21.58 0.55
C GLN A 207 17.88 22.54 -0.66
N ALA A 208 19.03 23.08 -1.04
CA ALA A 208 19.19 23.93 -2.21
C ALA A 208 18.74 23.21 -3.49
N ARG A 209 19.29 22.01 -3.76
CA ARG A 209 18.95 21.23 -4.96
C ARG A 209 17.52 20.71 -4.94
N LEU A 210 17.04 20.27 -3.78
CA LEU A 210 15.69 19.79 -3.61
C LEU A 210 14.67 20.91 -3.84
N SER A 211 14.92 22.12 -3.34
CA SER A 211 14.03 23.28 -3.57
C SER A 211 13.88 23.61 -5.07
N ILE A 212 14.99 23.56 -5.82
CA ILE A 212 15.02 23.77 -7.27
C ILE A 212 14.27 22.67 -8.01
N TYR A 213 14.40 21.42 -7.59
CA TYR A 213 13.65 20.33 -8.21
C TYR A 213 12.16 20.42 -7.92
N LEU A 214 11.78 20.68 -6.67
CA LEU A 214 10.39 20.79 -6.23
C LEU A 214 9.66 22.02 -6.79
N SER A 215 10.35 22.95 -7.47
CA SER A 215 9.74 24.08 -8.17
C SER A 215 9.47 23.83 -9.66
N GLN A 216 10.04 22.76 -10.24
CA GLN A 216 9.96 22.44 -11.68
C GLN A 216 8.71 21.66 -12.09
N ALA A 217 8.39 21.61 -13.38
CA ALA A 217 7.20 20.91 -13.86
C ALA A 217 7.18 19.45 -13.42
N VAL A 218 5.98 18.91 -13.14
CA VAL A 218 5.83 17.50 -12.70
C VAL A 218 6.46 16.54 -13.71
N ARG A 219 6.59 16.93 -14.99
CA ARG A 219 7.22 16.13 -16.05
C ARG A 219 8.75 16.29 -16.15
N SER A 220 9.40 17.01 -15.24
CA SER A 220 10.86 17.17 -15.21
C SER A 220 11.58 15.82 -15.20
N ASN A 221 12.66 15.72 -15.96
CA ASN A 221 13.55 14.56 -16.04
C ASN A 221 14.73 14.63 -15.05
N LYS A 222 14.81 15.68 -14.22
CA LYS A 222 15.92 15.87 -13.27
C LYS A 222 15.84 15.01 -12.00
N SER A 223 14.84 14.15 -11.89
CA SER A 223 14.64 13.35 -10.67
C SER A 223 15.79 12.38 -10.41
N LEU A 224 16.37 11.79 -11.45
CA LEU A 224 17.53 10.90 -11.32
C LEU A 224 18.77 11.65 -10.82
N GLU A 225 19.08 12.80 -11.42
CA GLU A 225 20.22 13.65 -11.04
C GLU A 225 20.15 14.03 -9.55
N VAL A 226 18.96 14.45 -9.11
CA VAL A 226 18.72 14.84 -7.71
C VAL A 226 18.79 13.63 -6.78
N ALA A 227 18.24 12.48 -7.19
CA ALA A 227 18.31 11.26 -6.40
C ALA A 227 19.75 10.75 -6.23
N ILE A 228 20.59 10.84 -7.28
CA ILE A 228 22.03 10.51 -7.19
C ILE A 228 22.72 11.43 -6.18
N LEU A 229 22.45 12.74 -6.22
CA LEU A 229 23.05 13.69 -5.27
C LEU A 229 22.64 13.40 -3.82
N ILE A 230 21.37 13.04 -3.59
CA ILE A 230 20.86 12.67 -2.27
C ILE A 230 21.51 11.36 -1.80
N ALA A 231 21.52 10.33 -2.64
CA ALA A 231 22.12 9.04 -2.31
C ALA A 231 23.63 9.17 -2.03
N LYS A 232 24.35 9.93 -2.86
CA LYS A 232 25.77 10.25 -2.64
C LYS A 232 25.98 10.88 -1.25
N SER A 233 25.18 11.88 -0.92
CA SER A 233 25.26 12.57 0.38
C SER A 233 24.94 11.63 1.55
N TYR A 234 23.99 10.71 1.39
CA TYR A 234 23.67 9.70 2.40
C TYR A 234 24.85 8.74 2.64
N TYR A 235 25.42 8.16 1.58
CA TYR A 235 26.55 7.24 1.73
C TYR A 235 27.80 7.94 2.29
N GLU A 236 28.06 9.19 1.92
CA GLU A 236 29.23 9.92 2.43
C GLU A 236 29.11 10.32 3.90
N LYS A 237 27.89 10.55 4.40
CA LYS A 237 27.67 11.08 5.76
C LYS A 237 27.16 10.05 6.77
N VAL A 238 26.44 9.03 6.31
CA VAL A 238 25.77 8.05 7.16
C VAL A 238 26.41 6.68 6.99
N GLN A 239 26.57 6.21 5.76
CA GLN A 239 27.05 4.87 5.43
C GLN A 239 28.51 4.90 4.90
N ILE A 240 29.42 5.43 5.73
CA ILE A 240 30.80 5.78 5.34
C ILE A 240 31.56 4.58 4.76
N ASP A 241 31.37 3.39 5.31
CA ASP A 241 32.05 2.17 4.84
C ASP A 241 31.58 1.75 3.43
N ILE A 242 30.27 1.87 3.16
CA ILE A 242 29.73 1.63 1.82
C ILE A 242 30.26 2.69 0.84
N SER A 243 30.32 3.96 1.26
CA SER A 243 30.93 5.03 0.43
C SER A 243 32.39 4.73 0.09
N ARG A 244 33.19 4.28 1.07
CA ARG A 244 34.60 3.92 0.85
C ARG A 244 34.72 2.79 -0.18
N TRP A 245 33.94 1.72 0.00
CA TRP A 245 33.92 0.59 -0.93
C TRP A 245 33.47 0.97 -2.35
N LEU A 246 32.45 1.83 -2.47
CA LEU A 246 31.98 2.33 -3.76
C LEU A 246 33.03 3.19 -4.48
N LYS A 247 33.85 3.93 -3.74
CA LYS A 247 34.94 4.74 -4.29
C LYS A 247 36.09 3.85 -4.76
N GLU A 248 36.49 2.87 -3.94
CA GLU A 248 37.57 1.92 -4.25
C GLU A 248 37.25 0.99 -5.44
N SER A 249 35.96 0.74 -5.71
CA SER A 249 35.51 -0.09 -6.84
C SER A 249 35.44 0.65 -8.19
N ASP A 250 35.67 1.96 -8.22
CA ASP A 250 35.73 2.76 -9.45
C ASP A 250 37.15 3.28 -9.71
N GLU A 251 37.63 3.10 -10.94
CA GLU A 251 38.98 3.52 -11.36
C GLU A 251 39.25 5.02 -11.17
N ALA A 252 38.20 5.86 -11.18
CA ALA A 252 38.34 7.30 -10.97
C ALA A 252 38.18 7.72 -9.49
N ASN A 253 37.98 6.76 -8.58
CA ASN A 253 37.74 6.98 -7.16
C ASN A 253 36.56 7.96 -6.89
N ASP A 254 35.58 8.00 -7.80
CA ASP A 254 34.46 8.94 -7.78
C ASP A 254 33.14 8.23 -7.52
N LEU A 255 32.57 8.50 -6.34
CA LEU A 255 31.31 7.89 -5.89
C LEU A 255 30.14 8.15 -6.85
N GLU A 256 30.07 9.32 -7.47
CA GLU A 256 28.99 9.61 -8.42
C GLU A 256 29.08 8.72 -9.66
N SER A 257 30.29 8.53 -10.19
CA SER A 257 30.57 7.61 -11.29
C SER A 257 30.22 6.16 -10.93
N SER A 258 30.57 5.70 -9.72
CA SER A 258 30.21 4.38 -9.22
C SER A 258 28.69 4.19 -9.17
N LEU A 259 27.97 5.15 -8.57
CA LEU A 259 26.51 5.10 -8.48
C LEU A 259 25.87 5.08 -9.89
N LYS A 260 26.34 5.91 -10.83
CA LYS A 260 25.84 5.90 -12.23
C LYS A 260 26.04 4.53 -12.89
N ARG A 261 27.20 3.90 -12.71
CA ARG A 261 27.48 2.54 -13.23
C ARG A 261 26.53 1.50 -12.63
N LEU A 262 26.33 1.53 -11.32
CA LEU A 262 25.44 0.61 -10.63
C LEU A 262 23.98 0.77 -11.05
N ILE A 263 23.49 2.01 -11.18
CA ILE A 263 22.13 2.29 -11.68
C ILE A 263 21.96 1.76 -13.10
N TYR A 264 22.95 1.99 -13.98
CA TYR A 264 22.92 1.49 -15.34
C TYR A 264 22.83 -0.05 -15.36
N SER A 265 23.70 -0.73 -14.60
CA SER A 265 23.68 -2.18 -14.45
C SER A 265 22.32 -2.67 -13.93
N GLY A 266 21.81 -2.07 -12.86
CA GLY A 266 20.54 -2.45 -12.26
C GLY A 266 19.33 -2.30 -13.18
N ILE A 267 19.33 -1.28 -14.04
CA ILE A 267 18.29 -1.10 -15.06
C ILE A 267 18.37 -2.19 -16.13
N GLN A 268 19.58 -2.62 -16.52
CA GLN A 268 19.76 -3.70 -17.50
C GLN A 268 19.35 -5.06 -16.92
N SER A 269 19.67 -5.30 -15.64
CA SER A 269 19.35 -6.53 -14.91
C SER A 269 17.87 -6.69 -14.54
N LYS A 270 17.03 -5.67 -14.78
CA LYS A 270 15.58 -5.67 -14.47
C LYS A 270 15.27 -6.03 -13.01
N PHE A 271 15.93 -5.36 -12.06
CA PHE A 271 15.69 -5.61 -10.63
C PHE A 271 14.21 -5.56 -10.24
N LYS A 272 13.79 -6.50 -9.39
CA LYS A 272 12.50 -6.49 -8.71
C LYS A 272 12.68 -5.96 -7.30
N ILE A 273 12.01 -4.86 -6.92
CA ILE A 273 12.02 -4.38 -5.53
C ILE A 273 10.80 -4.98 -4.85
N GLN A 274 11.00 -6.12 -4.21
CA GLN A 274 9.94 -6.86 -3.55
C GLN A 274 9.98 -6.56 -2.05
N LYS A 275 8.79 -6.47 -1.46
CA LYS A 275 8.62 -6.47 -0.02
C LYS A 275 9.22 -7.77 0.53
N PRO A 276 9.93 -7.76 1.67
CA PRO A 276 10.27 -8.99 2.36
C PRO A 276 9.02 -9.85 2.50
N ILE A 277 9.21 -11.14 2.23
CA ILE A 277 8.16 -12.16 2.05
C ILE A 277 6.99 -11.90 3.00
N GLU A 278 5.88 -11.54 2.35
CA GLU A 278 4.51 -11.96 2.58
C GLU A 278 4.02 -11.99 4.05
N SER A 279 2.99 -11.18 4.35
CA SER A 279 2.31 -11.19 5.66
C SER A 279 2.03 -12.64 6.10
N HIS A 280 2.15 -12.99 7.40
CA HIS A 280 1.92 -14.36 7.92
C HIS A 280 0.67 -15.08 7.35
N GLU A 281 -0.32 -14.32 6.88
CA GLU A 281 -1.53 -14.79 6.21
C GLU A 281 -1.37 -15.37 4.80
N GLU A 282 -0.24 -15.12 4.12
CA GLU A 282 0.02 -15.55 2.74
C GLU A 282 0.69 -16.92 2.69
N THR A 283 1.31 -17.36 3.79
CA THR A 283 2.03 -18.64 3.91
C THR A 283 1.36 -19.66 4.83
N HIS A 284 0.46 -19.24 5.75
CA HIS A 284 -0.19 -20.14 6.71
C HIS A 284 -1.73 -20.15 6.61
N TYR A 285 -2.32 -21.24 7.11
CA TYR A 285 -3.75 -21.34 7.33
C TYR A 285 -4.15 -20.44 8.50
N VAL A 286 -5.29 -19.76 8.36
CA VAL A 286 -5.86 -18.89 9.40
C VAL A 286 -7.09 -19.58 9.98
N GLN A 287 -7.07 -19.86 11.28
CA GLN A 287 -8.22 -20.43 11.98
C GLN A 287 -9.20 -19.32 12.37
N ALA A 288 -10.44 -19.39 11.87
CA ALA A 288 -11.52 -18.49 12.25
C ALA A 288 -12.66 -19.27 12.93
N GLY A 289 -12.60 -19.36 14.26
CA GLY A 289 -13.53 -20.17 15.03
C GLY A 289 -13.41 -21.65 14.67
N ASN A 290 -14.48 -22.25 14.15
CA ASN A 290 -14.48 -23.64 13.66
C ASN A 290 -14.14 -23.77 12.16
N PHE A 291 -13.77 -22.70 11.47
CA PHE A 291 -13.54 -22.68 10.02
C PHE A 291 -12.08 -22.35 9.70
N GLU A 292 -11.42 -23.22 8.95
CA GLU A 292 -10.03 -23.05 8.53
C GLU A 292 -9.93 -22.35 7.15
N ILE A 293 -9.13 -21.29 7.06
CA ILE A 293 -8.95 -20.48 5.85
C ILE A 293 -7.55 -20.74 5.26
N PRO A 294 -7.42 -21.16 3.98
CA PRO A 294 -6.15 -21.45 3.36
C PRO A 294 -5.30 -20.20 3.09
N PRO A 295 -3.98 -20.37 2.96
CA PRO A 295 -3.09 -19.30 2.49
C PRO A 295 -3.46 -18.85 1.07
N LEU A 296 -3.15 -17.59 0.76
CA LEU A 296 -3.43 -17.00 -0.56
C LEU A 296 -2.66 -17.71 -1.70
N SER A 297 -1.56 -18.41 -1.38
CA SER A 297 -0.77 -19.21 -2.33
C SER A 297 -1.58 -20.30 -3.04
N ILE A 298 -2.62 -20.85 -2.41
CA ILE A 298 -3.50 -21.88 -2.99
C ILE A 298 -4.41 -21.31 -4.08
N PHE A 299 -4.66 -19.99 -4.08
CA PHE A 299 -5.52 -19.37 -5.08
C PHE A 299 -4.78 -19.22 -6.41
N PRO A 300 -5.39 -19.65 -7.54
CA PRO A 300 -4.81 -19.43 -8.86
C PRO A 300 -4.71 -17.93 -9.14
N LYS A 301 -3.69 -17.51 -9.91
CA LYS A 301 -3.47 -16.10 -10.30
C LYS A 301 -4.73 -15.45 -10.89
N ARG A 302 -5.54 -16.23 -11.60
CA ARG A 302 -6.79 -15.80 -12.23
C ARG A 302 -7.89 -15.41 -11.24
N LEU A 303 -7.81 -15.82 -9.97
CA LEU A 303 -8.72 -15.41 -8.89
C LEU A 303 -8.17 -14.27 -8.04
N LYS A 304 -6.98 -13.72 -8.37
CA LYS A 304 -6.36 -12.62 -7.64
C LYS A 304 -6.57 -11.32 -8.43
N PRO A 305 -7.48 -10.42 -8.02
CA PRO A 305 -7.71 -9.17 -8.75
C PRO A 305 -6.43 -8.31 -8.74
N HIS A 306 -5.90 -8.01 -9.94
CA HIS A 306 -4.76 -7.11 -10.12
C HIS A 306 -5.20 -5.66 -10.40
N ASP A 307 -6.33 -5.49 -11.10
CA ASP A 307 -6.98 -4.19 -11.29
C ASP A 307 -8.20 -4.10 -10.37
N PRO A 308 -8.26 -3.09 -9.51
CA PRO A 308 -9.35 -2.96 -8.57
C PRO A 308 -10.59 -2.24 -9.09
N ARG A 309 -10.57 -1.79 -10.35
CA ARG A 309 -11.68 -1.06 -10.95
C ARG A 309 -12.78 -2.02 -11.37
N ILE A 310 -14.00 -1.72 -10.91
CA ILE A 310 -15.21 -2.30 -11.48
C ILE A 310 -15.57 -1.43 -12.67
N LEU A 311 -15.39 -1.94 -13.89
CA LEU A 311 -15.56 -1.19 -15.14
C LEU A 311 -16.99 -1.23 -15.70
N TYR A 312 -17.91 -1.88 -15.00
CA TYR A 312 -19.29 -2.10 -15.44
C TYR A 312 -20.25 -1.74 -14.30
N GLU A 313 -21.44 -1.29 -14.64
CA GLU A 313 -22.48 -1.04 -13.65
C GLU A 313 -23.00 -2.37 -13.10
N ILE A 314 -22.93 -2.53 -11.78
CA ILE A 314 -23.41 -3.71 -11.09
C ILE A 314 -24.69 -3.32 -10.38
N ARG A 315 -25.80 -3.93 -10.79
CA ARG A 315 -27.06 -3.76 -10.07
C ARG A 315 -26.95 -4.49 -8.74
N LEU A 316 -27.07 -3.74 -7.66
CA LEU A 316 -27.22 -4.28 -6.33
C LEU A 316 -28.69 -4.62 -6.06
N ASP A 317 -28.91 -5.62 -5.22
CA ASP A 317 -30.24 -5.96 -4.72
C ASP A 317 -30.55 -5.10 -3.48
N LYS A 318 -31.81 -5.08 -3.06
CA LYS A 318 -32.28 -4.19 -2.01
C LYS A 318 -31.44 -4.27 -0.73
N GLU A 319 -31.11 -5.48 -0.29
CA GLU A 319 -30.33 -5.72 0.94
C GLU A 319 -28.87 -5.25 0.79
N GLU A 320 -28.31 -5.34 -0.41
CA GLU A 320 -26.94 -4.92 -0.73
C GLU A 320 -26.85 -3.38 -0.76
N ASP A 321 -27.87 -2.70 -1.30
CA ASP A 321 -27.97 -1.24 -1.31
C ASP A 321 -28.23 -0.68 0.09
N GLU A 322 -29.13 -1.28 0.88
CA GLU A 322 -29.42 -0.89 2.27
C GLU A 322 -28.14 -0.85 3.13
N ILE A 323 -27.24 -1.84 2.97
CA ILE A 323 -25.95 -1.86 3.67
C ILE A 323 -25.10 -0.63 3.35
N LEU A 324 -25.08 -0.20 2.09
CA LEU A 324 -24.27 0.94 1.67
C LEU A 324 -24.86 2.26 2.14
N GLU A 325 -26.19 2.39 2.10
CA GLU A 325 -26.91 3.56 2.61
C GLU A 325 -26.71 3.73 4.12
N ASP A 326 -26.87 2.64 4.88
CA ASP A 326 -26.68 2.64 6.34
C ASP A 326 -25.23 2.91 6.71
N LEU A 327 -24.26 2.30 6.02
CA LEU A 327 -22.85 2.60 6.21
C LEU A 327 -22.56 4.08 5.95
N GLN A 328 -23.07 4.65 4.86
CA GLN A 328 -22.88 6.06 4.54
C GLN A 328 -23.51 6.97 5.60
N SER A 329 -24.72 6.64 6.07
CA SER A 329 -25.41 7.32 7.17
C SER A 329 -24.57 7.29 8.45
N VAL A 330 -24.01 6.14 8.83
CA VAL A 330 -23.14 5.98 10.01
C VAL A 330 -21.85 6.80 9.87
N LEU A 331 -21.15 6.68 8.74
CA LEU A 331 -19.89 7.38 8.50
C LEU A 331 -20.05 8.91 8.43
N THR A 332 -21.21 9.42 7.96
CA THR A 332 -21.49 10.85 7.90
C THR A 332 -21.92 11.42 9.25
N LYS A 333 -22.75 10.69 10.02
CA LYS A 333 -23.16 11.07 11.39
C LYS A 333 -21.99 11.01 12.39
N GLY A 334 -20.99 10.16 12.16
CA GLY A 334 -19.77 10.05 12.98
C GLY A 334 -18.80 11.25 12.92
N LYS A 335 -19.17 12.36 12.25
CA LYS A 335 -18.43 13.63 12.27
C LYS A 335 -18.72 14.38 13.56
N ALA A 336 -17.92 14.14 14.61
CA ALA A 336 -18.11 14.84 15.87
C ALA A 336 -17.31 16.13 16.02
N LYS A 337 -17.93 17.03 16.78
CA LYS A 337 -17.41 18.31 17.28
C LYS A 337 -16.08 18.08 18.03
N GLN A 338 -15.14 19.01 17.84
CA GLN A 338 -13.71 18.96 18.19
C GLN A 338 -13.30 18.65 19.65
N MET A 339 -14.21 18.31 20.58
CA MET A 339 -13.91 18.30 22.03
C MET A 339 -13.80 16.93 22.72
N PHE A 340 -13.86 15.80 22.03
CA PHE A 340 -13.85 14.48 22.70
C PHE A 340 -12.54 13.68 22.53
N LYS A 341 -12.22 12.87 23.54
CA LYS A 341 -11.06 11.97 23.57
C LYS A 341 -11.15 10.90 22.47
N LYS A 342 -9.99 10.57 21.91
CA LYS A 342 -9.80 9.51 20.92
C LYS A 342 -8.93 8.43 21.56
N VAL A 343 -9.36 7.18 21.48
CA VAL A 343 -8.61 6.03 21.99
C VAL A 343 -8.41 5.05 20.84
N GLN A 344 -7.16 4.71 20.55
CA GLN A 344 -6.84 3.63 19.64
C GLN A 344 -6.91 2.30 20.39
N LEU A 345 -7.51 1.29 19.78
CA LEU A 345 -7.59 -0.04 20.36
C LEU A 345 -6.24 -0.76 20.23
N GLU A 346 -5.90 -1.56 21.24
CA GLU A 346 -4.64 -2.32 21.24
C GLU A 346 -4.68 -3.42 20.18
N ASN A 347 -3.60 -3.54 19.40
CA ASN A 347 -3.39 -4.60 18.41
C ASN A 347 -4.46 -4.70 17.29
N VAL A 348 -5.31 -3.68 17.11
CA VAL A 348 -6.30 -3.61 16.04
C VAL A 348 -6.32 -2.20 15.43
N PRO A 349 -6.38 -2.06 14.10
CA PRO A 349 -6.42 -0.75 13.43
C PRO A 349 -7.83 -0.14 13.50
N VAL A 350 -8.35 0.06 14.72
CA VAL A 350 -9.65 0.68 15.01
C VAL A 350 -9.46 1.83 15.99
N LEU A 351 -10.25 2.89 15.79
CA LEU A 351 -10.26 4.09 16.61
C LEU A 351 -11.64 4.29 17.23
N ALA A 352 -11.69 4.37 18.56
CA ALA A 352 -12.82 4.89 19.30
C ALA A 352 -12.79 6.41 19.35
N ARG A 353 -13.82 7.04 18.81
CA ARG A 353 -14.08 8.49 18.86
C ARG A 353 -15.21 8.77 19.83
N ASN A 354 -15.27 10.00 20.34
CA ASN A 354 -16.34 10.45 21.24
C ASN A 354 -16.50 9.57 22.47
N LEU A 355 -15.39 8.97 22.92
CA LEU A 355 -15.42 8.06 24.03
C LEU A 355 -15.79 8.84 25.30
N SER A 356 -16.85 8.40 25.96
CA SER A 356 -17.32 8.96 27.22
C SER A 356 -17.75 7.85 28.16
N TYR A 357 -17.59 8.11 29.46
CA TYR A 357 -17.96 7.18 30.52
C TYR A 357 -18.97 7.86 31.46
N ASN A 358 -20.13 7.23 31.63
CA ASN A 358 -21.15 7.66 32.56
C ASN A 358 -20.98 6.93 33.89
N LYS A 359 -20.39 7.61 34.88
CA LYS A 359 -20.18 7.07 36.23
C LYS A 359 -21.47 6.69 36.97
N LYS A 360 -22.59 7.37 36.70
CA LYS A 360 -23.86 7.15 37.41
C LYS A 360 -24.53 5.86 36.95
N GLU A 361 -24.48 5.60 35.65
CA GLU A 361 -25.12 4.45 35.01
C GLU A 361 -24.13 3.33 34.66
N ASN A 362 -22.86 3.49 35.07
CA ASN A 362 -21.77 2.53 34.89
C ASN A 362 -21.65 2.01 33.45
N TYR A 363 -21.57 2.91 32.45
CA TYR A 363 -21.36 2.50 31.05
C TYR A 363 -20.43 3.43 30.28
N SER A 364 -19.73 2.85 29.32
CA SER A 364 -18.95 3.55 28.30
C SER A 364 -19.71 3.62 26.98
N GLN A 365 -19.60 4.73 26.28
CA GLN A 365 -20.15 4.88 24.93
C GLN A 365 -19.17 5.61 24.02
N GLY A 366 -19.24 5.32 22.73
CA GLY A 366 -18.40 5.97 21.74
C GLY A 366 -18.80 5.56 20.32
N PHE A 367 -17.94 5.93 19.38
CA PHE A 367 -18.09 5.64 17.96
C PHE A 367 -16.83 4.97 17.43
N LEU A 368 -16.96 3.79 16.82
CA LEU A 368 -15.84 3.05 16.24
C LEU A 368 -15.70 3.33 14.75
N VAL A 369 -14.45 3.41 14.31
CA VAL A 369 -14.09 3.51 12.91
C VAL A 369 -12.75 2.82 12.65
N VAL A 370 -12.67 2.11 11.54
CA VAL A 370 -11.40 1.53 11.06
C VAL A 370 -10.45 2.64 10.62
N ILE A 371 -9.18 2.50 11.00
CA ILE A 371 -8.07 3.36 10.60
C ILE A 371 -7.07 2.55 9.77
N HIS A 372 -6.16 3.23 9.09
CA HIS A 372 -5.04 2.56 8.44
C HIS A 372 -4.16 1.84 9.47
N ASN A 373 -3.46 0.77 9.05
CA ASN A 373 -2.43 0.12 9.87
C ASN A 373 -1.35 1.11 10.36
N LYS A 374 -1.14 2.20 9.62
CA LYS A 374 -0.26 3.33 9.98
C LYS A 374 -0.92 4.38 10.89
N LYS A 375 -2.03 4.03 11.55
CA LYS A 375 -2.76 4.83 12.54
C LYS A 375 -3.46 6.08 12.02
N ASN A 376 -3.73 6.13 10.71
CA ASN A 376 -4.39 7.28 10.08
C ASN A 376 -5.85 7.06 9.73
N LEU A 377 -6.64 8.14 9.74
CA LEU A 377 -8.04 8.05 9.33
C LEU A 377 -8.16 7.72 7.84
N ILE A 378 -8.98 6.71 7.53
CA ILE A 378 -9.36 6.40 6.16
C ILE A 378 -10.50 7.34 5.77
N GLU A 379 -10.41 7.94 4.57
CA GLU A 379 -11.49 8.77 4.04
C GLU A 379 -12.79 7.95 3.93
N ASN A 380 -13.91 8.50 4.41
CA ASN A 380 -15.21 7.81 4.36
C ASN A 380 -15.55 7.29 2.95
N ARG A 381 -15.28 8.09 1.91
CA ARG A 381 -15.51 7.69 0.50
C ARG A 381 -14.72 6.44 0.13
N ARG A 382 -13.50 6.29 0.67
CA ARG A 382 -12.64 5.13 0.43
C ARG A 382 -13.17 3.91 1.17
N ILE A 383 -13.60 4.05 2.42
CA ILE A 383 -14.28 2.98 3.17
C ILE A 383 -15.51 2.49 2.39
N SER A 384 -16.41 3.42 2.00
CA SER A 384 -17.60 3.09 1.21
C SER A 384 -17.24 2.38 -0.10
N SER A 385 -16.21 2.85 -0.81
CA SER A 385 -15.75 2.20 -2.04
C SER A 385 -15.19 0.79 -1.79
N MET A 386 -14.54 0.53 -0.66
CA MET A 386 -13.99 -0.79 -0.32
C MET A 386 -15.10 -1.77 0.07
N ILE A 387 -16.09 -1.32 0.84
CA ILE A 387 -17.25 -2.13 1.20
C ILE A 387 -18.12 -2.41 -0.02
N HIS A 388 -18.38 -1.41 -0.87
CA HIS A 388 -19.10 -1.62 -2.14
C HIS A 388 -18.42 -2.70 -3.00
N ARG A 389 -17.09 -2.65 -3.13
CA ARG A 389 -16.34 -3.70 -3.83
C ARG A 389 -16.48 -5.07 -3.16
N MET A 390 -16.43 -5.13 -1.83
CA MET A 390 -16.62 -6.38 -1.10
C MET A 390 -18.01 -6.98 -1.40
N ILE A 391 -19.07 -6.18 -1.32
CA ILE A 391 -20.45 -6.59 -1.62
C ILE A 391 -20.56 -7.14 -3.04
N VAL A 392 -19.96 -6.45 -4.01
CA VAL A 392 -19.91 -6.90 -5.40
C VAL A 392 -19.27 -8.29 -5.54
N HIS A 393 -18.14 -8.52 -4.89
CA HIS A 393 -17.45 -9.81 -4.97
C HIS A 393 -18.19 -10.90 -4.21
N LEU A 394 -18.82 -10.57 -3.07
CA LEU A 394 -19.72 -11.46 -2.36
C LEU A 394 -20.88 -11.88 -3.26
N LYS A 395 -21.54 -10.93 -3.94
CA LYS A 395 -22.62 -11.20 -4.90
C LYS A 395 -22.15 -12.11 -6.03
N ALA A 396 -21.00 -11.82 -6.63
CA ALA A 396 -20.40 -12.64 -7.69
C ALA A 396 -20.12 -14.08 -7.20
N CYS A 397 -19.53 -14.23 -6.02
CA CYS A 397 -19.27 -15.54 -5.42
C CYS A 397 -20.57 -16.29 -5.15
N PHE A 398 -21.61 -15.64 -4.62
CA PHE A 398 -22.93 -16.27 -4.42
C PHE A 398 -23.52 -16.78 -5.74
N ILE A 399 -23.57 -15.94 -6.78
CA ILE A 399 -24.05 -16.33 -8.12
C ILE A 399 -23.22 -17.50 -8.67
N GLY A 400 -21.90 -17.44 -8.50
CA GLY A 400 -20.99 -18.47 -9.00
C GLY A 400 -21.18 -19.82 -8.34
N LEU A 401 -21.48 -19.83 -7.04
CA LEU A 401 -21.61 -21.04 -6.21
C LEU A 401 -23.04 -21.57 -6.09
N GLU A 402 -24.04 -20.80 -6.52
CA GLU A 402 -25.46 -21.11 -6.32
C GLU A 402 -25.86 -22.50 -6.87
N GLU A 403 -25.46 -22.82 -8.10
CA GLU A 403 -25.76 -24.11 -8.74
C GLU A 403 -25.19 -25.29 -7.94
N THR A 404 -23.98 -25.12 -7.41
CA THR A 404 -23.32 -26.14 -6.61
C THR A 404 -24.00 -26.31 -5.28
N PHE A 405 -24.32 -25.23 -4.58
CA PHE A 405 -25.08 -25.32 -3.34
C PHE A 405 -26.46 -25.96 -3.55
N LYS A 406 -27.17 -25.63 -4.65
CA LYS A 406 -28.42 -26.30 -5.05
C LYS A 406 -28.24 -27.80 -5.27
N SER A 407 -27.16 -28.20 -5.94
CA SER A 407 -26.89 -29.61 -6.26
C SER A 407 -26.49 -30.45 -5.04
N ARG A 408 -25.76 -29.85 -4.09
CA ARG A 408 -25.19 -30.53 -2.92
C ARG A 408 -26.07 -30.42 -1.67
N ASN A 409 -26.90 -29.38 -1.55
CA ASN A 409 -27.84 -29.21 -0.44
C ASN A 409 -29.30 -29.22 -0.91
N LYS A 410 -30.05 -30.25 -0.50
CA LYS A 410 -31.48 -30.37 -0.78
C LYS A 410 -32.33 -29.31 -0.08
N GLU A 411 -31.84 -28.69 0.98
CA GLU A 411 -32.51 -27.62 1.74
C GLU A 411 -32.16 -26.21 1.23
N TRP A 412 -31.38 -26.10 0.16
CA TRP A 412 -30.95 -24.79 -0.36
C TRP A 412 -32.10 -24.01 -1.01
N ASN A 413 -32.59 -23.00 -0.29
CA ASN A 413 -33.40 -21.93 -0.86
C ASN A 413 -32.50 -20.73 -1.17
N GLY A 414 -32.07 -20.60 -2.43
CA GLY A 414 -31.04 -19.66 -2.85
C GLY A 414 -31.32 -18.20 -2.52
N GLU A 415 -32.57 -17.75 -2.67
CA GLU A 415 -32.97 -16.38 -2.38
C GLU A 415 -32.94 -16.08 -0.87
N LEU A 416 -33.52 -16.98 -0.06
CA LEU A 416 -33.56 -16.84 1.40
C LEU A 416 -32.15 -16.87 2.01
N ASN A 417 -31.27 -17.76 1.52
CA ASN A 417 -29.90 -17.87 2.01
C ASN A 417 -29.06 -16.64 1.68
N LYS A 418 -29.26 -16.04 0.49
CA LYS A 418 -28.58 -14.81 0.12
C LYS A 418 -29.02 -13.64 1.01
N GLN A 419 -30.32 -13.47 1.22
CA GLN A 419 -30.86 -12.40 2.08
C GLN A 419 -30.36 -12.53 3.52
N ALA A 420 -30.44 -13.74 4.08
CA ALA A 420 -29.98 -14.01 5.44
C ALA A 420 -28.46 -13.77 5.59
N PHE A 421 -27.66 -14.11 4.58
CA PHE A 421 -26.23 -13.81 4.56
C PHE A 421 -25.96 -12.30 4.56
N PHE A 422 -26.59 -11.52 3.67
CA PHE A 422 -26.34 -10.08 3.61
C PHE A 422 -26.85 -9.35 4.85
N LYS A 423 -27.93 -9.82 5.47
CA LYS A 423 -28.35 -9.35 6.79
C LYS A 423 -27.29 -9.64 7.87
N TRP A 424 -26.71 -10.85 7.89
CA TRP A 424 -25.61 -11.16 8.80
C TRP A 424 -24.36 -10.30 8.52
N PHE A 425 -24.03 -10.07 7.25
CA PHE A 425 -22.91 -9.21 6.86
C PHE A 425 -23.14 -7.75 7.29
N HIS A 426 -24.38 -7.24 7.16
CA HIS A 426 -24.79 -5.95 7.69
C HIS A 426 -24.56 -5.84 9.20
N GLU A 427 -25.01 -6.85 9.96
CA GLU A 427 -24.81 -6.91 11.40
C GLU A 427 -23.33 -6.96 11.77
N LEU A 428 -22.52 -7.71 11.03
CA LEU A 428 -21.08 -7.79 11.24
C LEU A 428 -20.40 -6.41 11.13
N LEU A 429 -20.86 -5.58 10.18
CA LEU A 429 -20.34 -4.23 9.96
C LEU A 429 -20.82 -3.22 11.00
N LEU A 430 -22.13 -3.19 11.28
CA LEU A 430 -22.78 -2.04 11.93
C LEU A 430 -23.47 -2.35 13.25
N ALA A 431 -23.82 -3.62 13.53
CA ALA A 431 -24.57 -3.95 14.73
C ALA A 431 -23.65 -4.21 15.93
N GLN A 432 -24.02 -3.62 17.06
CA GLN A 432 -23.45 -4.01 18.34
C GLN A 432 -24.14 -5.28 18.85
N LYS A 433 -23.35 -6.28 19.24
CA LYS A 433 -23.84 -7.49 19.93
C LYS A 433 -23.36 -7.51 21.38
N PRO A 434 -23.97 -8.28 22.29
CA PRO A 434 -23.47 -8.42 23.65
C PRO A 434 -21.99 -8.81 23.64
N HIS A 435 -21.16 -8.03 24.32
CA HIS A 435 -19.70 -8.23 24.39
C HIS A 435 -18.94 -8.15 23.05
N GLN A 436 -19.55 -7.60 22.00
CA GLN A 436 -18.92 -7.50 20.68
C GLN A 436 -19.21 -6.14 20.03
N PHE A 437 -18.16 -5.50 19.56
CA PHE A 437 -18.25 -4.21 18.91
C PHE A 437 -18.70 -4.30 17.45
N PRO A 438 -19.38 -3.26 16.92
CA PRO A 438 -19.48 -3.08 15.48
C PRO A 438 -18.12 -2.66 14.89
N ILE A 439 -17.90 -2.96 13.60
CA ILE A 439 -16.72 -2.42 12.89
C ILE A 439 -16.85 -0.89 12.71
N PHE A 440 -18.07 -0.44 12.43
CA PHE A 440 -18.41 0.98 12.32
C PHE A 440 -19.66 1.30 13.10
N GLY A 441 -19.65 2.42 13.83
CA GLY A 441 -20.87 2.96 14.43
C GLY A 441 -20.77 3.16 15.93
N ASN A 442 -21.91 3.48 16.52
CA ASN A 442 -22.00 3.74 17.95
C ASN A 442 -21.96 2.43 18.74
N PHE A 443 -21.40 2.48 19.94
CA PHE A 443 -21.48 1.39 20.91
C PHE A 443 -21.81 1.93 22.29
N ILE A 444 -22.42 1.07 23.11
CA ILE A 444 -22.70 1.28 24.53
C ILE A 444 -22.32 0.01 25.29
N LEU A 445 -21.32 0.06 26.16
CA LEU A 445 -20.89 -1.05 27.00
C LEU A 445 -21.14 -0.77 28.47
N LYS A 446 -21.92 -1.63 29.11
CA LYS A 446 -22.17 -1.58 30.56
C LYS A 446 -21.01 -2.22 31.31
N ASP A 447 -20.82 -1.75 32.54
CA ASP A 447 -19.89 -2.30 33.54
C ASP A 447 -18.41 -2.26 33.15
N GLN A 448 -18.04 -1.38 32.20
CA GLN A 448 -16.66 -1.17 31.77
C GLN A 448 -16.36 0.32 31.61
N ASN A 449 -15.21 0.76 32.12
CA ASN A 449 -14.67 2.10 31.93
C ASN A 449 -13.55 2.07 30.88
N LEU A 450 -13.92 2.25 29.61
CA LEU A 450 -12.99 2.17 28.49
C LEU A 450 -11.96 3.32 28.43
N LEU A 451 -12.08 4.31 29.32
CA LEU A 451 -11.05 5.34 29.49
C LEU A 451 -9.89 4.87 30.37
N GLU A 452 -10.13 3.87 31.22
CA GLU A 452 -9.13 3.26 32.11
C GLU A 452 -8.67 1.91 31.55
N ASP A 453 -9.57 1.14 30.95
CA ASP A 453 -9.29 -0.15 30.33
C ASP A 453 -9.68 -0.11 28.83
N PRO A 454 -8.76 0.31 27.94
CA PRO A 454 -9.07 0.55 26.54
C PRO A 454 -9.49 -0.76 25.83
N PRO A 455 -10.40 -0.67 24.85
CA PRO A 455 -10.91 -1.87 24.20
C PRO A 455 -9.83 -2.64 23.43
N SER A 456 -9.93 -3.96 23.46
CA SER A 456 -8.92 -4.87 22.91
C SER A 456 -9.36 -5.49 21.58
N SER A 457 -8.57 -6.44 21.08
CA SER A 457 -8.93 -7.24 19.89
C SER A 457 -9.98 -8.31 20.16
N LEU A 458 -10.22 -8.68 21.42
CA LEU A 458 -11.10 -9.77 21.83
C LEU A 458 -12.59 -9.44 21.63
N GLU A 459 -12.92 -8.16 21.56
CA GLU A 459 -14.26 -7.61 21.38
C GLU A 459 -14.70 -7.61 19.91
N PHE A 460 -13.87 -8.15 19.01
CA PHE A 460 -14.20 -8.40 17.62
C PHE A 460 -14.18 -9.90 17.34
N SER A 461 -15.17 -10.38 16.59
CA SER A 461 -15.13 -11.75 16.06
C SER A 461 -14.00 -11.94 15.04
N GLU A 462 -13.61 -13.19 14.80
CA GLU A 462 -12.57 -13.53 13.81
C GLU A 462 -12.88 -12.98 12.41
N MET A 463 -14.14 -13.03 11.97
CA MET A 463 -14.55 -12.45 10.69
C MET A 463 -14.48 -10.91 10.69
N GLN A 464 -14.75 -10.26 11.81
CA GLN A 464 -14.58 -8.82 11.93
C GLN A 464 -13.10 -8.44 11.88
N LYS A 465 -12.21 -9.20 12.52
CA LYS A 465 -10.76 -8.95 12.46
C LYS A 465 -10.24 -9.04 11.02
N LEU A 466 -10.66 -10.04 10.26
CA LEU A 466 -10.31 -10.17 8.83
C LEU A 466 -10.86 -9.02 7.98
N MET A 467 -12.10 -8.59 8.24
CA MET A 467 -12.68 -7.42 7.57
C MET A 467 -11.96 -6.12 7.92
N ILE A 468 -11.58 -5.95 9.19
CA ILE A 468 -10.82 -4.80 9.68
C ILE A 468 -9.45 -4.77 9.00
N ASP A 469 -8.72 -5.89 8.91
CA ASP A 469 -7.43 -5.97 8.21
C ASP A 469 -7.55 -5.59 6.72
N TYR A 470 -8.56 -6.14 6.05
CA TYR A 470 -8.83 -5.79 4.65
C TYR A 470 -9.09 -4.29 4.48
N ILE A 471 -9.91 -3.68 5.35
CA ILE A 471 -10.24 -2.25 5.28
C ILE A 471 -9.02 -1.39 5.65
N SER A 472 -8.26 -1.77 6.68
CA SER A 472 -7.14 -1.00 7.21
C SER A 472 -5.92 -0.96 6.28
N SER A 473 -5.75 -2.00 5.44
CA SER A 473 -4.78 -2.00 4.33
C SER A 473 -5.02 -0.81 3.40
N GLY A 474 -6.29 -0.39 3.28
CA GLY A 474 -6.77 0.70 2.45
C GLY A 474 -6.57 0.51 0.96
N LYS A 475 -5.91 -0.56 0.51
CA LYS A 475 -5.69 -0.85 -0.91
C LYS A 475 -6.54 -2.05 -1.30
N PRO A 476 -7.07 -2.05 -2.54
CA PRO A 476 -7.71 -3.23 -3.06
C PRO A 476 -6.67 -4.35 -3.13
N SER A 477 -6.96 -5.43 -2.43
CA SER A 477 -6.02 -6.51 -2.16
C SER A 477 -6.35 -7.75 -3.00
N PRO A 478 -5.34 -8.51 -3.47
CA PRO A 478 -5.55 -9.84 -4.03
C PRO A 478 -6.25 -10.78 -3.02
N LYS A 479 -6.26 -10.44 -1.72
CA LYS A 479 -6.99 -11.14 -0.65
C LYS A 479 -8.52 -11.00 -0.75
N MET A 480 -9.06 -10.11 -1.59
CA MET A 480 -10.52 -9.83 -1.66
C MET A 480 -11.35 -11.10 -1.90
N ILE A 481 -10.99 -11.92 -2.90
CA ILE A 481 -11.73 -13.16 -3.20
C ILE A 481 -11.62 -14.15 -2.06
N ARG A 482 -10.43 -14.27 -1.45
CA ARG A 482 -10.21 -15.12 -0.28
C ARG A 482 -11.12 -14.71 0.87
N LEU A 483 -11.20 -13.40 1.16
CA LEU A 483 -12.07 -12.87 2.21
C LEU A 483 -13.56 -13.05 1.89
N ALA A 484 -13.98 -12.77 0.66
CA ALA A 484 -15.37 -12.98 0.24
C ALA A 484 -15.81 -14.44 0.41
N LEU A 485 -14.97 -15.39 0.00
CA LEU A 485 -15.23 -16.82 0.20
C LEU A 485 -15.16 -17.23 1.67
N ALA A 486 -14.22 -16.67 2.44
CA ALA A 486 -14.14 -16.97 3.87
C ALA A 486 -15.41 -16.53 4.61
N LEU A 487 -15.96 -15.35 4.30
CA LEU A 487 -17.21 -14.86 4.87
C LEU A 487 -18.38 -15.80 4.53
N ILE A 488 -18.49 -16.22 3.27
CA ILE A 488 -19.56 -17.14 2.81
C ILE A 488 -19.44 -18.49 3.51
N GLY A 489 -18.24 -19.10 3.48
CA GLY A 489 -17.97 -20.41 4.08
C GLY A 489 -18.20 -20.40 5.59
N TYR A 490 -17.67 -19.39 6.29
CA TYR A 490 -17.87 -19.23 7.73
C TYR A 490 -19.36 -19.06 8.08
N TRP A 491 -20.10 -18.22 7.35
CA TRP A 491 -21.52 -18.04 7.58
C TRP A 491 -22.29 -19.33 7.38
N TYR A 492 -22.04 -20.03 6.27
CA TYR A 492 -22.72 -21.28 5.94
C TYR A 492 -22.43 -22.37 6.97
N LYS A 493 -21.18 -22.50 7.44
CA LYS A 493 -20.80 -23.47 8.48
C LYS A 493 -21.48 -23.21 9.83
N ASN A 494 -21.63 -21.93 10.20
CA ASN A 494 -22.11 -21.55 11.54
C ASN A 494 -23.61 -21.28 11.64
N HIS A 495 -24.29 -20.96 10.53
CA HIS A 495 -25.73 -20.63 10.53
C HIS A 495 -26.57 -21.66 9.76
N GLN A 496 -25.93 -22.49 8.94
CA GLN A 496 -26.56 -23.55 8.16
C GLN A 496 -25.81 -24.87 8.38
N THR A 497 -25.48 -25.21 9.62
CA THR A 497 -24.58 -26.32 9.96
C THR A 497 -25.01 -27.66 9.37
N SER A 498 -26.31 -27.97 9.37
CA SER A 498 -26.86 -29.16 8.70
C SER A 498 -26.63 -29.13 7.19
N GLY A 499 -26.90 -27.98 6.56
CA GLY A 499 -26.67 -27.76 5.13
C GLY A 499 -25.19 -27.79 4.74
N PHE A 500 -24.30 -27.28 5.59
CA PHE A 500 -22.86 -27.34 5.39
C PHE A 500 -22.36 -28.78 5.46
N ILE A 501 -22.67 -29.50 6.55
CA ILE A 501 -22.29 -30.91 6.74
C ILE A 501 -22.88 -31.80 5.63
N GLY A 502 -24.08 -31.49 5.15
CA GLY A 502 -24.70 -32.21 4.04
C GLY A 502 -24.07 -31.92 2.66
N SER A 503 -23.33 -30.82 2.52
CA SER A 503 -22.77 -30.38 1.22
C SER A 503 -21.27 -30.55 1.08
N PHE A 504 -20.56 -30.54 2.21
CA PHE A 504 -19.09 -30.53 2.26
C PHE A 504 -18.62 -31.47 3.36
N GLU A 505 -17.61 -32.28 3.02
CA GLU A 505 -17.01 -33.22 3.99
C GLU A 505 -16.24 -32.48 5.07
N ASP A 506 -15.48 -31.46 4.68
CA ASP A 506 -14.68 -30.60 5.55
C ASP A 506 -14.45 -29.21 4.92
N ASP A 507 -13.65 -28.37 5.60
CA ASP A 507 -13.31 -27.04 5.09
C ASP A 507 -12.51 -27.10 3.79
N ARG A 508 -11.69 -28.16 3.62
CA ARG A 508 -10.86 -28.35 2.44
C ARG A 508 -11.72 -28.67 1.21
N ASP A 509 -12.75 -29.50 1.33
CA ASP A 509 -13.71 -29.76 0.25
C ASP A 509 -14.47 -28.48 -0.13
N TYR A 510 -14.88 -27.67 0.85
CA TYR A 510 -15.46 -26.35 0.57
C TYR A 510 -14.52 -25.48 -0.29
N TRP A 511 -13.26 -25.33 0.13
CA TRP A 511 -12.29 -24.50 -0.58
C TRP A 511 -11.96 -25.02 -1.98
N ASN A 512 -11.70 -26.32 -2.11
CA ASN A 512 -11.43 -26.97 -3.39
C ASN A 512 -12.59 -26.80 -4.37
N THR A 513 -13.81 -26.99 -3.88
CA THR A 513 -15.03 -26.82 -4.66
C THR A 513 -15.20 -25.35 -5.08
N ALA A 514 -15.15 -24.42 -4.14
CA ALA A 514 -15.35 -23.00 -4.41
C ALA A 514 -14.31 -22.44 -5.39
N ILE A 515 -13.02 -22.72 -5.17
CA ILE A 515 -11.92 -22.32 -6.06
C ILE A 515 -12.08 -22.99 -7.43
N GLY A 516 -12.41 -24.28 -7.45
CA GLY A 516 -12.59 -25.07 -8.67
C GLY A 516 -13.67 -24.52 -9.61
N ILE A 517 -14.79 -24.07 -9.06
CA ILE A 517 -15.90 -23.46 -9.81
C ILE A 517 -15.54 -22.05 -10.27
N LEU A 518 -15.08 -21.23 -9.33
CA LEU A 518 -14.94 -19.79 -9.55
C LEU A 518 -13.75 -19.44 -10.46
N LYS A 519 -12.70 -20.28 -10.51
CA LYS A 519 -11.51 -20.01 -11.35
C LYS A 519 -11.87 -19.71 -12.80
N ASN A 520 -12.89 -20.39 -13.34
CA ASN A 520 -13.33 -20.19 -14.71
C ASN A 520 -14.30 -19.01 -14.83
N LYS A 521 -15.23 -18.87 -13.87
CA LYS A 521 -16.24 -17.80 -13.86
C LYS A 521 -15.63 -16.39 -13.72
N PHE A 522 -14.53 -16.27 -12.99
CA PHE A 522 -13.79 -14.99 -12.85
C PHE A 522 -12.74 -14.75 -13.93
N THR A 523 -12.66 -15.56 -14.99
CA THR A 523 -11.67 -15.37 -16.05
C THR A 523 -12.34 -14.93 -17.35
N TYR A 524 -11.85 -13.84 -17.95
CA TYR A 524 -12.22 -13.45 -19.31
C TYR A 524 -10.95 -13.05 -20.05
N GLU A 525 -10.70 -13.64 -21.23
CA GLU A 525 -9.49 -13.40 -22.03
C GLU A 525 -8.18 -13.56 -21.22
N GLY A 526 -8.14 -14.56 -20.34
CA GLY A 526 -6.98 -14.87 -19.51
C GLY A 526 -6.75 -13.93 -18.31
N SER A 527 -7.61 -12.93 -18.11
CA SER A 527 -7.52 -11.96 -17.02
C SER A 527 -8.69 -12.07 -16.04
N PHE A 528 -8.49 -11.63 -14.79
CA PHE A 528 -9.56 -11.54 -13.79
C PHE A 528 -10.67 -10.62 -14.28
N SER A 529 -11.92 -11.07 -14.23
CA SER A 529 -13.07 -10.32 -14.72
C SER A 529 -14.36 -10.75 -14.03
N LEU A 530 -15.23 -9.77 -13.79
CA LEU A 530 -16.59 -9.97 -13.30
C LEU A 530 -17.62 -10.14 -14.43
N LYS A 531 -17.20 -10.09 -15.71
CA LYS A 531 -18.08 -10.04 -16.88
C LYS A 531 -19.01 -11.26 -17.01
N GLN A 532 -18.60 -12.44 -16.53
CA GLN A 532 -19.41 -13.65 -16.64
C GLN A 532 -20.56 -13.72 -15.62
N PHE A 533 -20.55 -12.83 -14.62
CA PHE A 533 -21.62 -12.72 -13.65
C PHE A 533 -22.61 -11.69 -14.22
N HIS A 534 -23.70 -12.16 -14.85
CA HIS A 534 -24.70 -11.28 -15.44
C HIS A 534 -25.42 -10.46 -14.37
N PHE A 535 -24.98 -9.22 -14.14
CA PHE A 535 -25.57 -8.32 -13.14
C PHE A 535 -26.83 -7.56 -13.62
N GLY A 536 -27.42 -7.95 -14.76
CA GLY A 536 -28.52 -7.23 -15.39
C GLY A 536 -28.05 -5.92 -16.05
N GLU A 537 -27.86 -5.91 -17.37
CA GLU A 537 -27.28 -4.77 -18.10
C GLU A 537 -28.29 -3.65 -18.37
N LYS A 538 -27.91 -2.40 -18.11
CA LYS A 538 -28.26 -1.27 -18.99
C LYS A 538 -26.98 -0.79 -19.67
N LYS A 539 -26.96 -0.77 -21.00
CA LYS A 539 -25.88 -0.18 -21.78
C LYS A 539 -25.81 1.32 -21.47
N LEU A 540 -24.70 1.78 -20.90
CA LEU A 540 -24.31 3.19 -20.92
C LEU A 540 -24.04 3.56 -22.38
N GLN A 541 -24.88 4.43 -22.95
CA GLN A 541 -24.56 5.12 -24.20
C GLN A 541 -23.41 6.09 -23.92
N SER A 542 -22.40 6.02 -24.79
CA SER A 542 -21.11 6.73 -24.76
C SER A 542 -21.23 8.24 -24.67
#